data_AF-C1L9A2-F1
#
_entry.id   AF-C1L9A2-F1
#
_cell.length_a   1.000
_cell.length_b   1.000
_cell.length_c   1.000
_cell.angle_alpha   90.00
_cell.angle_beta   90.00
_cell.angle_gamma   90.00
#
_symmetry.space_group_name_H-M   'P 1'
#
loop_
_entity.id
_entity.type
_entity.pdbx_description
1 polymer ?
#
loop_
_entity_poly.entity_id
_entity_poly.type
_entity_poly.pdbx_seq_one_letter_code
_entity_poly.pdbx_strand_id
1 'polypeptide(L)'
;MEIESIDWMHDNVPIKIGDSDSQDIYYSTEEASSGVTVTLHIKMPTSRVAGTWTFTVNTKTNTKHVGLCYVSSPPVIRSRFGAVRGHEGSPLSVLCEVDGFPEADEVSWQRLVANDDESNKNKLVPVTNAVFKQHGKTKNGIMEWSDASKSTGFYLCTARSSLGSDNLLLEVRIKSKLAPLWPFIGIIVELLVLGIIILIYERTQAKRRRDEERATLIKQNPKSDRC
;
A
#
# COMPACT_ATOMS: atom_id res chain seq x y z
N MET A 1 28.55 -0.01 -43.99
CA MET A 1 28.63 0.95 -42.87
C MET A 1 29.16 0.17 -41.69
N GLU A 2 30.35 0.49 -41.18
CA GLU A 2 30.94 -0.28 -40.07
C GLU A 2 30.47 0.27 -38.72
N ILE A 3 29.76 -0.58 -37.97
CA ILE A 3 29.27 -0.27 -36.63
C ILE A 3 30.43 -0.35 -35.63
N GLU A 4 30.54 0.66 -34.78
CA GLU A 4 31.47 0.69 -33.64
C GLU A 4 30.76 0.22 -32.36
N SER A 5 29.58 0.79 -32.08
CA SER A 5 28.75 0.41 -30.92
C SER A 5 27.27 0.69 -31.15
N ILE A 6 26.43 0.00 -30.38
CA ILE A 6 24.99 0.26 -30.31
C ILE A 6 24.62 0.51 -28.86
N ASP A 7 24.19 1.73 -28.56
CA ASP A 7 23.74 2.13 -27.23
C ASP A 7 22.21 2.10 -27.17
N TRP A 8 21.66 1.58 -26.06
CA TRP A 8 20.21 1.47 -25.86
C TRP A 8 19.74 2.32 -24.69
N MET A 9 18.56 2.90 -24.84
CA MET A 9 17.83 3.61 -23.80
C MET A 9 16.37 3.16 -23.77
N HIS A 10 15.82 2.96 -22.58
CA HIS A 10 14.39 2.74 -22.34
C HIS A 10 13.88 3.84 -21.42
N ASP A 11 12.85 4.57 -21.88
CA ASP A 11 12.28 5.74 -21.20
C ASP A 11 13.35 6.77 -20.76
N ASN A 12 14.31 7.06 -21.66
CA ASN A 12 15.47 7.93 -21.44
C ASN A 12 16.47 7.45 -20.37
N VAL A 13 16.36 6.20 -19.92
CA VAL A 13 17.33 5.57 -19.02
C VAL A 13 18.24 4.65 -19.84
N PRO A 14 19.58 4.80 -19.75
CA PRO A 14 20.50 3.93 -20.47
C PRO A 14 20.44 2.50 -19.94
N ILE A 15 20.35 1.54 -20.85
CA ILE A 15 20.28 0.10 -20.55
C ILE A 15 21.30 -0.67 -21.36
N LYS A 16 21.77 -1.79 -20.81
CA LYS A 16 22.66 -2.72 -21.50
C LYS A 16 21.86 -3.94 -21.92
N ILE A 17 21.81 -4.18 -23.22
CA ILE A 17 21.14 -5.32 -23.84
C ILE A 17 22.19 -6.09 -24.61
N GLY A 18 22.17 -7.42 -24.53
CA GLY A 18 23.05 -8.27 -25.33
C GLY A 18 22.49 -8.57 -26.71
N ASP A 19 23.33 -9.20 -27.53
CA ASP A 19 23.00 -9.74 -28.85
C ASP A 19 22.67 -11.24 -28.83
N SER A 20 22.66 -11.85 -27.64
CA SER A 20 22.36 -13.27 -27.45
C SER A 20 20.88 -13.52 -27.22
N ASP A 21 20.34 -14.46 -27.98
CA ASP A 21 18.98 -14.98 -27.82
C ASP A 21 18.75 -15.71 -26.48
N SER A 22 19.75 -15.90 -25.64
CA SER A 22 19.56 -16.47 -24.29
C SER A 22 18.88 -15.51 -23.31
N GLN A 23 18.92 -14.20 -23.59
CA GLN A 23 18.32 -13.16 -22.78
C GLN A 23 16.83 -12.98 -23.10
N ASP A 24 16.05 -12.46 -22.14
CA ASP A 24 14.62 -12.16 -22.34
C ASP A 24 14.39 -10.98 -23.29
N ILE A 25 15.33 -10.03 -23.26
CA ILE A 25 15.40 -8.87 -24.15
C ILE A 25 16.79 -8.89 -24.77
N TYR A 26 16.85 -8.92 -26.10
CA TYR A 26 18.10 -8.92 -26.86
C TYR A 26 17.90 -8.18 -28.18
N TYR A 27 18.99 -7.84 -28.87
CA TYR A 27 18.91 -7.28 -30.22
C TYR A 27 19.66 -8.15 -31.23
N SER A 28 19.31 -8.03 -32.51
CA SER A 28 20.05 -8.65 -33.61
C SER A 28 20.31 -7.62 -34.71
N THR A 29 21.44 -7.74 -35.38
CA THR A 29 21.81 -6.88 -36.51
C THR A 29 21.92 -7.70 -37.79
N GLU A 30 21.28 -7.23 -38.84
CA GLU A 30 21.36 -7.83 -40.18
C GLU A 30 21.90 -6.79 -41.16
N GLU A 31 23.03 -7.11 -41.81
CA GLU A 31 23.61 -6.27 -42.86
C GLU A 31 23.00 -6.62 -44.22
N ALA A 32 22.39 -5.63 -44.87
CA ALA A 32 21.87 -5.73 -46.22
C ALA A 32 22.67 -4.83 -47.17
N SER A 33 22.54 -5.05 -48.48
CA SER A 33 23.18 -4.21 -49.50
C SER A 33 22.72 -2.74 -49.45
N SER A 34 21.57 -2.45 -48.84
CA SER A 34 20.98 -1.12 -48.68
C SER A 34 21.20 -0.46 -47.32
N GLY A 35 21.79 -1.16 -46.33
CA GLY A 35 21.97 -0.62 -44.98
C GLY A 35 22.10 -1.68 -43.90
N VAL A 36 21.99 -1.27 -42.63
CA VAL A 36 21.97 -2.18 -41.49
C VAL A 36 20.61 -2.10 -40.80
N THR A 37 20.01 -3.27 -40.56
CA THR A 37 18.77 -3.40 -39.79
C THR A 37 19.11 -3.81 -38.37
N VAL A 38 18.60 -3.09 -37.39
CA VAL A 38 18.71 -3.43 -35.97
C VAL A 38 17.32 -3.84 -35.48
N THR A 39 17.18 -5.06 -34.99
CA THR A 39 15.91 -5.63 -34.52
C THR A 39 15.97 -5.83 -33.02
N LEU A 40 15.01 -5.28 -32.28
CA LEU A 40 14.81 -5.53 -30.85
C LEU A 40 13.87 -6.71 -30.66
N HIS A 41 14.31 -7.70 -29.89
CA HIS A 41 13.53 -8.89 -29.55
C HIS A 41 13.15 -8.87 -28.08
N ILE A 42 11.87 -9.11 -27.79
CA ILE A 42 11.33 -9.20 -26.43
C ILE A 42 10.50 -10.48 -26.35
N LYS A 43 11.00 -11.50 -25.66
CA LYS A 43 10.36 -12.84 -25.64
C LYS A 43 9.05 -12.88 -24.88
N MET A 44 8.98 -12.18 -23.75
CA MET A 44 7.81 -12.14 -22.87
C MET A 44 7.45 -10.68 -22.57
N PRO A 45 6.75 -10.00 -23.48
CA PRO A 45 6.39 -8.60 -23.28
C PRO A 45 5.38 -8.49 -22.13
N THR A 46 5.79 -7.83 -21.05
CA THR A 46 4.92 -7.40 -19.95
C THR A 46 4.68 -5.89 -20.04
N SER A 47 3.74 -5.34 -19.27
CA SER A 47 3.56 -3.88 -19.19
C SER A 47 4.81 -3.12 -18.74
N ARG A 48 5.82 -3.80 -18.18
CA ARG A 48 7.10 -3.21 -17.77
C ARG A 48 8.03 -2.86 -18.92
N VAL A 49 7.90 -3.53 -20.07
CA VAL A 49 8.69 -3.21 -21.27
C VAL A 49 8.02 -2.17 -22.15
N ALA A 50 6.79 -1.77 -21.80
CA ALA A 50 6.11 -0.68 -22.47
C ALA A 50 6.89 0.62 -22.25
N GLY A 51 6.85 1.53 -23.22
CA GLY A 51 7.62 2.76 -23.18
C GLY A 51 8.31 3.08 -24.49
N THR A 52 9.22 4.04 -24.41
CA THR A 52 10.01 4.52 -25.53
C THR A 52 11.37 3.84 -25.53
N TRP A 53 11.64 3.08 -26.59
CA TRP A 53 12.92 2.43 -26.83
C TRP A 53 13.71 3.25 -27.84
N THR A 54 14.91 3.65 -27.47
CA THR A 54 15.81 4.39 -28.35
C THR A 54 17.09 3.59 -28.51
N PHE A 55 17.53 3.40 -29.75
CA PHE A 55 18.85 2.86 -30.03
C PHE A 55 19.68 3.88 -30.80
N THR A 56 20.95 3.98 -30.44
CA THR A 56 21.92 4.84 -31.11
C THR A 56 23.04 3.98 -31.67
N VAL A 57 23.19 3.98 -32.99
CA VAL A 57 24.29 3.31 -33.68
C VAL A 57 25.40 4.34 -33.88
N ASN A 58 26.54 4.10 -33.25
CA ASN A 58 27.77 4.84 -33.50
C ASN A 58 28.60 4.09 -34.55
N THR A 59 29.03 4.79 -35.59
CA THR A 59 29.89 4.22 -36.63
C THR A 59 31.35 4.55 -36.36
N LYS A 60 32.26 3.75 -36.92
CA LYS A 60 33.71 4.04 -36.88
C LYS A 60 34.08 5.36 -37.57
N THR A 61 33.22 5.86 -38.45
CA THR A 61 33.35 7.18 -39.09
C THR A 61 32.86 8.34 -38.20
N ASN A 62 32.56 8.06 -36.94
CA ASN A 62 32.07 9.02 -35.95
C ASN A 62 30.70 9.64 -36.33
N THR A 63 29.88 8.91 -37.09
CA THR A 63 28.48 9.29 -37.38
C THR A 63 27.54 8.59 -36.40
N LYS A 64 26.45 9.28 -36.02
CA LYS A 64 25.45 8.76 -35.09
C LYS A 64 24.11 8.64 -35.80
N HIS A 65 23.52 7.45 -35.71
CA HIS A 65 22.17 7.18 -36.21
C HIS A 65 21.28 6.80 -35.05
N VAL A 66 20.12 7.45 -34.93
CA VAL A 66 19.18 7.23 -33.82
C VAL A 66 17.88 6.66 -34.36
N GLY A 67 17.44 5.54 -33.79
CA GLY A 67 16.14 4.93 -34.06
C GLY A 67 15.27 4.94 -32.81
N LEU A 68 13.96 5.09 -33.02
CA LEU A 68 12.94 5.15 -31.97
C LEU A 68 11.89 4.07 -32.22
N CYS A 69 11.52 3.34 -31.16
CA CYS A 69 10.47 2.34 -31.17
C CYS A 69 9.56 2.55 -29.96
N TYR A 70 8.26 2.37 -30.16
CA TYR A 70 7.26 2.52 -29.10
C TYR A 70 6.65 1.16 -28.81
N VAL A 71 6.83 0.70 -27.57
CA VAL A 71 6.16 -0.50 -27.08
C VAL A 71 4.95 -0.05 -26.27
N SER A 72 3.77 -0.29 -26.81
CA SER A 72 2.52 0.16 -26.22
C SER A 72 1.89 -0.92 -25.33
N SER A 73 1.27 -0.52 -24.23
CA SER A 73 0.46 -1.41 -23.40
C SER A 73 -0.77 -0.69 -22.85
N PRO A 74 -1.91 -1.39 -22.68
CA PRO A 74 -3.02 -0.86 -21.90
C PRO A 74 -2.60 -0.48 -20.47
N PRO A 75 -3.41 0.34 -19.78
CA PRO A 75 -3.17 0.68 -18.38
C PRO A 75 -3.20 -0.59 -17.53
N VAL A 76 -2.29 -0.67 -16.56
CA VAL A 76 -2.23 -1.73 -15.56
C VAL A 76 -2.09 -1.07 -14.21
N ILE A 77 -3.08 -1.24 -13.35
CA ILE A 77 -3.05 -0.68 -12.01
C ILE A 77 -2.21 -1.61 -11.11
N ARG A 78 -1.21 -1.04 -10.43
CA ARG A 78 -0.40 -1.80 -9.48
C ARG A 78 -1.25 -2.23 -8.29
N SER A 79 -1.34 -3.53 -8.09
CA SER A 79 -2.04 -4.09 -6.92
C SER A 79 -1.36 -3.65 -5.63
N ARG A 80 -2.18 -3.26 -4.64
CA ARG A 80 -1.74 -2.87 -3.31
C ARG A 80 -2.04 -3.99 -2.32
N PHE A 81 -1.05 -4.33 -1.49
CA PHE A 81 -1.27 -5.24 -0.37
C PHE A 81 -1.92 -4.51 0.82
N GLY A 82 -3.15 -4.89 1.14
CA GLY A 82 -3.89 -4.44 2.31
C GLY A 82 -4.53 -3.06 2.19
N ALA A 83 -5.27 -2.69 3.24
CA ALA A 83 -6.02 -1.44 3.29
C ALA A 83 -5.13 -0.20 3.43
N VAL A 84 -5.54 0.88 2.77
CA VAL A 84 -5.03 2.23 3.03
C VAL A 84 -5.59 2.69 4.36
N ARG A 85 -4.70 3.01 5.30
CA ARG A 85 -5.08 3.31 6.69
C ARG A 85 -5.00 4.80 6.95
N GLY A 86 -6.06 5.34 7.55
CA GLY A 86 -6.12 6.72 8.01
C GLY A 86 -6.56 6.81 9.47
N HIS A 87 -6.57 8.03 9.99
CA HIS A 87 -7.08 8.34 11.31
C HIS A 87 -8.27 9.29 11.19
N GLU A 88 -9.24 9.11 12.07
CA GLU A 88 -10.38 10.02 12.20
C GLU A 88 -9.89 11.46 12.41
N GLY A 89 -10.54 12.42 11.75
CA GLY A 89 -10.22 13.85 11.79
C GLY A 89 -8.90 14.26 11.13
N SER A 90 -8.21 13.34 10.46
CA SER A 90 -6.96 13.62 9.75
C SER A 90 -7.18 13.57 8.24
N PRO A 91 -6.37 14.30 7.45
CA PRO A 91 -6.39 14.16 6.00
C PRO A 91 -5.87 12.78 5.58
N LEU A 92 -6.34 12.29 4.43
CA LEU A 92 -5.91 11.03 3.84
C LEU A 92 -5.85 11.14 2.32
N SER A 93 -4.72 10.74 1.74
CA SER A 93 -4.50 10.69 0.30
C SER A 93 -4.37 9.24 -0.16
N VAL A 94 -5.06 8.89 -1.24
CA VAL A 94 -5.07 7.55 -1.84
C VAL A 94 -4.58 7.66 -3.28
N LEU A 95 -3.46 7.00 -3.58
CA LEU A 95 -2.89 6.93 -4.92
C LEU A 95 -3.33 5.64 -5.61
N CYS A 96 -3.90 5.77 -6.82
CA CYS A 96 -4.05 4.68 -7.78
C CYS A 96 -2.81 4.72 -8.70
N GLU A 97 -1.88 3.79 -8.49
CA GLU A 97 -0.62 3.75 -9.22
C GLU A 97 -0.82 2.96 -10.51
N VAL A 98 -0.68 3.63 -11.65
CA VAL A 98 -1.01 3.11 -12.97
C VAL A 98 0.24 3.06 -13.83
N ASP A 99 0.57 1.89 -14.34
CA ASP A 99 1.56 1.71 -15.39
C ASP A 99 0.87 1.62 -16.76
N GLY A 100 1.58 1.98 -17.82
CA GLY A 100 1.08 1.82 -19.20
C GLY A 100 1.74 2.82 -20.14
N PHE A 101 1.81 2.46 -21.42
CA PHE A 101 2.31 3.36 -22.47
C PHE A 101 1.36 3.37 -23.67
N PRO A 102 0.81 4.53 -24.06
CA PRO A 102 0.92 5.83 -23.38
C PRO A 102 0.31 5.78 -21.97
N GLU A 103 0.72 6.73 -21.11
CA GLU A 103 0.17 6.87 -19.75
C GLU A 103 -1.36 7.03 -19.80
N ALA A 104 -2.05 6.58 -18.75
CA ALA A 104 -3.50 6.72 -18.66
C ALA A 104 -3.91 8.21 -18.64
N ASP A 105 -4.95 8.54 -19.40
CA ASP A 105 -5.46 9.91 -19.54
C ASP A 105 -6.07 10.40 -18.22
N GLU A 106 -6.84 9.52 -17.57
CA GLU A 106 -7.59 9.82 -16.36
C GLU A 106 -7.84 8.56 -15.52
N VAL A 107 -7.87 8.74 -14.20
CA VAL A 107 -8.42 7.78 -13.24
C VAL A 107 -9.77 8.28 -12.74
N SER A 108 -10.78 7.41 -12.81
CA SER A 108 -12.09 7.66 -12.21
C SER A 108 -12.24 6.87 -10.90
N TRP A 109 -12.89 7.49 -9.92
CA TRP A 109 -13.06 6.92 -8.58
C TRP A 109 -14.54 6.73 -8.25
N GLN A 110 -14.86 5.54 -7.74
CA GLN A 110 -16.21 5.21 -7.28
C GLN A 110 -16.14 4.53 -5.90
N ARG A 111 -17.13 4.78 -5.05
CA ARG A 111 -17.29 4.09 -3.78
C ARG A 111 -18.25 2.92 -3.95
N LEU A 112 -17.90 1.77 -3.39
CA LEU A 112 -18.78 0.63 -3.30
C LEU A 112 -19.66 0.77 -2.04
N VAL A 113 -20.97 0.73 -2.22
CA VAL A 113 -21.97 0.84 -1.14
C VAL A 113 -22.92 -0.36 -1.24
N ALA A 114 -23.26 -0.95 -0.08
CA ALA A 114 -24.28 -2.00 -0.02
C ALA A 114 -25.65 -1.38 -0.32
N ASN A 115 -26.44 -2.02 -1.18
CA ASN A 115 -27.80 -1.58 -1.45
C ASN A 115 -28.75 -2.25 -0.44
N ASP A 116 -29.64 -1.47 0.19
CA ASP A 116 -30.59 -1.97 1.19
C ASP A 116 -31.80 -2.72 0.58
N ASP A 117 -31.95 -2.68 -0.75
CA ASP A 117 -33.02 -3.42 -1.44
C ASP A 117 -32.72 -4.93 -1.48
N GLU A 118 -33.77 -5.76 -1.42
CA GLU A 118 -33.80 -7.24 -1.37
C GLU A 118 -32.92 -8.01 -2.39
N SER A 119 -32.27 -7.30 -3.33
CA SER A 119 -31.40 -7.89 -4.35
C SER A 119 -29.93 -8.10 -3.94
N ASN A 120 -29.48 -7.65 -2.77
CA ASN A 120 -28.09 -7.86 -2.27
C ASN A 120 -26.99 -7.49 -3.30
N LYS A 121 -27.23 -6.51 -4.18
CA LYS A 121 -26.23 -6.07 -5.17
C LYS A 121 -25.50 -4.84 -4.67
N ASN A 122 -24.19 -4.93 -4.54
CA ASN A 122 -23.35 -3.77 -4.26
C ASN A 122 -23.45 -2.75 -5.41
N LYS A 123 -23.58 -1.48 -5.07
CA LYS A 123 -23.68 -0.37 -6.03
C LYS A 123 -22.42 0.48 -5.99
N LEU A 124 -21.93 0.84 -7.17
CA LEU A 124 -20.88 1.85 -7.32
C LEU A 124 -21.54 3.23 -7.38
N VAL A 125 -21.12 4.12 -6.49
CA VAL A 125 -21.58 5.51 -6.43
C VAL A 125 -20.41 6.48 -6.57
N PRO A 126 -20.62 7.69 -7.09
CA PRO A 126 -19.58 8.71 -7.13
C PRO A 126 -19.05 8.99 -5.71
N VAL A 127 -17.74 9.20 -5.59
CA VAL A 127 -17.14 9.62 -4.31
C VAL A 127 -17.49 11.08 -4.05
N THR A 128 -18.06 11.35 -2.88
CA THR A 128 -18.34 12.70 -2.40
C THR A 128 -17.32 13.13 -1.34
N ASN A 129 -17.13 14.44 -1.17
CA ASN A 129 -16.23 15.04 -0.18
C ASN A 129 -14.73 14.71 -0.34
N ALA A 130 -14.31 14.26 -1.52
CA ALA A 130 -12.91 14.09 -1.88
C ALA A 130 -12.50 15.09 -2.97
N VAL A 131 -11.22 15.48 -2.98
CA VAL A 131 -10.59 16.24 -4.06
C VAL A 131 -9.71 15.28 -4.87
N PHE A 132 -9.78 15.39 -6.20
CA PHE A 132 -8.95 14.60 -7.10
C PHE A 132 -7.77 15.43 -7.61
N LYS A 133 -6.57 14.87 -7.52
CA LYS A 133 -5.33 15.51 -7.96
C LYS A 133 -4.65 14.67 -9.04
N GLN A 134 -3.91 15.35 -9.91
CA GLN A 134 -3.09 14.73 -10.94
C GLN A 134 -1.88 14.02 -10.33
N HIS A 135 -1.47 12.91 -10.93
CA HIS A 135 -0.24 12.18 -10.61
C HIS A 135 0.52 11.88 -11.91
N GLY A 136 1.73 12.43 -12.07
CA GLY A 136 2.43 12.34 -13.36
C GLY A 136 1.63 13.02 -14.47
N LYS A 137 1.43 12.35 -15.61
CA LYS A 137 0.53 12.85 -16.67
C LYS A 137 -0.92 12.37 -16.51
N THR A 138 -1.18 11.47 -15.57
CA THR A 138 -2.52 10.90 -15.34
C THR A 138 -3.38 11.82 -14.47
N LYS A 139 -4.50 12.27 -15.02
CA LYS A 139 -5.47 13.10 -14.28
C LYS A 139 -6.17 12.29 -13.20
N ASN A 140 -6.50 12.93 -12.08
CA ASN A 140 -7.26 12.33 -10.98
C ASN A 140 -6.63 11.06 -10.37
N GLY A 141 -5.33 10.82 -10.57
CA GLY A 141 -4.62 9.66 -10.04
C GLY A 141 -4.57 9.59 -8.51
N ILE A 142 -4.78 10.72 -7.82
CA ILE A 142 -4.84 10.79 -6.36
C ILE A 142 -6.22 11.26 -5.92
N MET A 143 -6.85 10.52 -5.00
CA MET A 143 -8.05 10.91 -4.28
C MET A 143 -7.68 11.34 -2.86
N GLU A 144 -8.07 12.55 -2.45
CA GLU A 144 -7.68 13.12 -1.15
C GLU A 144 -8.89 13.65 -0.36
N TRP A 145 -8.93 13.31 0.93
CA TRP A 145 -9.85 13.90 1.90
C TRP A 145 -9.09 14.84 2.83
N SER A 146 -9.67 16.01 3.13
CA SER A 146 -9.20 16.88 4.22
C SER A 146 -9.56 16.32 5.59
N ASP A 147 -10.73 15.66 5.70
CA ASP A 147 -11.17 14.90 6.87
C ASP A 147 -11.67 13.53 6.42
N ALA A 148 -10.91 12.49 6.77
CA ALA A 148 -11.20 11.11 6.41
C ALA A 148 -12.19 10.41 7.36
N SER A 149 -12.74 11.07 8.38
CA SER A 149 -13.54 10.40 9.44
C SER A 149 -14.64 9.46 8.93
N LYS A 150 -15.30 9.79 7.81
CA LYS A 150 -16.42 9.02 7.23
C LYS A 150 -16.06 8.31 5.92
N SER A 151 -14.77 8.16 5.63
CA SER A 151 -14.29 7.59 4.36
C SER A 151 -14.01 6.09 4.40
N THR A 152 -14.18 5.39 5.53
CA THR A 152 -14.01 3.92 5.57
C THR A 152 -14.91 3.20 4.55
N GLY A 153 -14.33 2.28 3.78
CA GLY A 153 -15.06 1.47 2.80
C GLY A 153 -14.20 1.00 1.63
N PHE A 154 -14.85 0.41 0.64
CA PHE A 154 -14.19 -0.03 -0.60
C PHE A 154 -14.37 1.00 -1.71
N TYR A 155 -13.29 1.26 -2.45
CA TYR A 155 -13.24 2.22 -3.54
C TYR A 155 -12.67 1.56 -4.79
N LEU A 156 -13.35 1.72 -5.91
CA LEU A 156 -12.88 1.29 -7.21
C LEU A 156 -12.16 2.46 -7.87
N CYS A 157 -10.88 2.26 -8.22
CA CYS A 157 -10.21 3.15 -9.17
C CYS A 157 -10.19 2.49 -10.55
N THR A 158 -10.56 3.25 -11.57
CA THR A 158 -10.64 2.83 -12.97
C THR A 158 -9.71 3.73 -13.77
N ALA A 159 -8.63 3.17 -14.28
CA ALA A 159 -7.67 3.86 -15.13
C ALA A 159 -8.03 3.63 -16.60
N ARG A 160 -8.04 4.70 -17.41
CA ARG A 160 -8.38 4.62 -18.84
C ARG A 160 -7.33 5.30 -19.70
N SER A 161 -7.03 4.68 -20.84
CA SER A 161 -6.23 5.25 -21.92
C SER A 161 -6.89 4.98 -23.28
N SER A 162 -6.27 5.44 -24.35
CA SER A 162 -6.63 5.09 -25.73
C SER A 162 -6.54 3.58 -26.04
N LEU A 163 -5.74 2.82 -25.30
CA LEU A 163 -5.50 1.40 -25.54
C LEU A 163 -6.39 0.46 -24.72
N GLY A 164 -7.11 1.00 -23.72
CA GLY A 164 -7.97 0.20 -22.85
C GLY A 164 -8.12 0.79 -21.46
N SER A 165 -8.59 -0.05 -20.53
CA SER A 165 -8.81 0.32 -19.15
C SER A 165 -8.55 -0.84 -18.21
N ASP A 166 -8.16 -0.52 -16.98
CA ASP A 166 -8.03 -1.46 -15.89
C ASP A 166 -8.68 -0.90 -14.62
N ASN A 167 -9.13 -1.78 -13.72
CA ASN A 167 -9.85 -1.42 -12.51
C ASN A 167 -9.29 -2.15 -11.29
N LEU A 168 -9.14 -1.44 -10.17
CA LEU A 168 -8.69 -2.02 -8.90
C LEU A 168 -9.60 -1.60 -7.75
N LEU A 169 -10.07 -2.57 -6.97
CA LEU A 169 -10.81 -2.34 -5.74
C LEU A 169 -9.83 -2.20 -4.56
N LEU A 170 -9.97 -1.11 -3.81
CA LEU A 170 -9.08 -0.69 -2.73
C LEU A 170 -9.89 -0.60 -1.45
N GLU A 171 -9.35 -1.08 -0.33
CA GLU A 171 -9.96 -0.87 0.98
C GLU A 171 -9.36 0.37 1.66
N VAL A 172 -10.20 1.30 2.12
CA VAL A 172 -9.82 2.42 2.99
C VAL A 172 -10.34 2.13 4.39
N ARG A 173 -9.45 2.19 5.39
CA ARG A 173 -9.77 1.89 6.79
C ARG A 173 -9.34 3.01 7.72
N ILE A 174 -10.32 3.66 8.34
CA ILE A 174 -10.09 4.78 9.24
C ILE A 174 -10.15 4.28 10.69
N LYS A 175 -9.09 4.56 11.44
CA LYS A 175 -9.03 4.25 12.88
C LYS A 175 -9.59 5.40 13.68
N SER A 176 -10.45 5.10 14.65
CA SER A 176 -10.98 6.12 15.56
C SER A 176 -9.85 6.68 16.45
N LYS A 177 -9.96 7.97 16.80
CA LYS A 177 -9.02 8.63 17.72
C LYS A 177 -9.01 8.00 19.12
N LEU A 178 -10.13 7.45 19.55
CA LEU A 178 -10.31 6.89 20.90
C LEU A 178 -9.97 5.40 20.99
N ALA A 179 -9.69 4.73 19.86
CA ALA A 179 -9.32 3.32 19.85
C ALA A 179 -8.14 2.97 20.78
N PRO A 180 -7.09 3.83 20.92
CA PRO A 180 -6.00 3.57 21.85
C PRO A 180 -6.40 3.62 23.34
N LEU A 181 -7.52 4.26 23.70
CA LEU A 181 -7.95 4.38 25.09
C LEU A 181 -8.45 3.06 25.68
N TRP A 182 -9.03 2.19 24.85
CA TRP A 182 -9.56 0.90 25.29
C TRP A 182 -8.50 0.00 25.96
N PRO A 183 -7.30 -0.18 25.39
CA PRO A 183 -6.18 -0.83 26.07
C PRO A 183 -5.83 -0.21 27.42
N PHE A 184 -5.77 1.12 27.52
CA PHE A 184 -5.43 1.80 28.78
C PHE A 184 -6.49 1.58 29.86
N ILE A 185 -7.77 1.60 29.49
CA ILE A 185 -8.87 1.29 30.42
C ILE A 185 -8.72 -0.14 30.94
N GLY A 186 -8.38 -1.10 30.07
CA GLY A 186 -8.12 -2.49 30.50
C GLY A 186 -7.01 -2.58 31.54
N ILE A 187 -5.88 -1.91 31.30
CA ILE A 187 -4.74 -1.87 32.24
C ILE A 187 -5.15 -1.23 33.57
N ILE A 188 -5.88 -0.11 33.55
CA ILE A 188 -6.31 0.57 34.77
C ILE A 188 -7.23 -0.35 35.59
N VAL A 189 -8.19 -1.03 34.95
CA VAL A 189 -9.09 -1.97 35.62
C VAL A 189 -8.30 -3.12 36.25
N GLU A 190 -7.32 -3.67 35.54
CA GLU A 190 -6.47 -4.75 36.05
C GLU A 190 -5.67 -4.31 37.29
N LEU A 191 -5.05 -3.13 37.25
CA LEU A 191 -4.34 -2.57 38.40
C LEU A 191 -5.25 -2.31 39.59
N LEU A 192 -6.49 -1.84 39.38
CA LEU A 192 -7.46 -1.64 40.45
C LEU A 192 -7.87 -2.97 41.10
N VAL A 193 -8.11 -4.02 40.30
CA VAL A 193 -8.46 -5.35 40.82
C VAL A 193 -7.32 -5.93 41.64
N LEU A 194 -6.08 -5.90 41.13
CA LEU A 194 -4.90 -6.37 41.86
C LEU A 194 -4.68 -5.58 43.15
N GLY A 195 -4.84 -4.25 43.10
CA GLY A 195 -4.77 -3.39 44.28
C GLY A 195 -5.80 -3.77 45.35
N ILE A 196 -7.06 -3.99 44.97
CA ILE A 196 -8.12 -4.40 45.90
C ILE A 196 -7.81 -5.78 46.53
N ILE A 197 -7.35 -6.74 45.73
CA ILE A 197 -6.98 -8.08 46.22
C ILE A 197 -5.86 -7.97 47.27
N ILE A 198 -4.81 -7.19 46.97
CA ILE A 198 -3.69 -6.96 47.89
C ILE A 198 -4.18 -6.28 49.18
N LEU A 199 -5.03 -5.25 49.08
CA LEU A 199 -5.59 -4.57 50.25
C LEU A 199 -6.44 -5.49 51.14
N ILE A 200 -7.28 -6.33 50.55
CA ILE A 200 -8.07 -7.33 51.29
C ILE A 200 -7.13 -8.34 51.95
N TYR A 201 -6.11 -8.81 51.23
CA TYR A 201 -5.11 -9.74 51.77
C TYR A 201 -4.38 -9.14 52.98
N GLU A 202 -3.85 -7.92 52.86
CA GLU A 202 -3.15 -7.24 53.95
C GLU A 202 -4.05 -6.97 55.14
N ARG A 203 -5.29 -6.49 54.92
CA ARG A 203 -6.24 -6.29 56.02
C ARG A 203 -6.59 -7.58 56.72
N THR A 204 -6.77 -8.66 55.98
CA THR A 204 -7.06 -9.98 56.55
C THR A 204 -5.87 -10.51 57.35
N GLN A 205 -4.66 -10.38 56.81
CA GLN A 205 -3.43 -10.81 57.49
C GLN A 205 -3.16 -9.97 58.75
N ALA A 206 -3.36 -8.65 58.68
CA ALA A 206 -3.25 -7.76 59.83
C ALA A 206 -4.27 -8.10 60.92
N LYS A 207 -5.51 -8.46 60.53
CA LYS A 207 -6.52 -8.94 61.49
C LYS A 207 -6.10 -10.26 62.14
N ARG A 208 -5.63 -11.24 61.36
CA ARG A 208 -5.14 -12.54 61.88
C ARG A 208 -4.01 -12.37 62.89
N ARG A 209 -3.00 -11.52 62.59
CA ARG A 209 -1.91 -11.21 63.53
C ARG A 209 -2.43 -10.66 64.86
N ARG A 210 -3.38 -9.72 64.84
CA ARG A 210 -3.99 -9.17 66.07
C ARG A 210 -4.77 -10.22 66.85
N ASP A 211 -5.48 -11.11 66.18
CA ASP A 211 -6.25 -12.17 66.84
C ASP A 211 -5.31 -13.21 67.50
N GLU A 212 -4.17 -13.53 66.88
CA GLU A 212 -3.12 -14.39 67.44
C GLU A 212 -2.42 -13.75 68.67
N GLU A 213 -2.06 -12.46 68.59
CA GLU A 213 -1.53 -11.70 69.74
C GLU A 213 -2.53 -11.68 70.90
N ARG A 214 -3.82 -11.48 70.62
CA ARG A 214 -4.87 -11.51 71.64
C ARG A 214 -5.01 -12.90 72.28
N ALA A 215 -4.93 -13.96 71.48
CA ALA A 215 -5.01 -15.33 71.97
C ALA A 215 -3.80 -15.73 72.83
N THR A 216 -2.60 -15.24 72.51
CA THR A 216 -1.39 -15.49 73.31
C THR A 216 -1.41 -14.74 74.64
N LEU A 217 -1.88 -13.49 74.67
CA LEU A 217 -2.07 -12.72 75.91
C LEU A 217 -3.07 -13.38 76.87
N ILE A 218 -4.16 -13.96 76.34
CA ILE A 218 -5.15 -14.69 77.16
C ILE A 218 -4.53 -15.96 77.78
N LYS A 219 -3.66 -16.68 77.06
CA LYS A 219 -2.98 -17.88 77.59
C LYS A 219 -1.93 -17.56 78.66
N GLN A 220 -1.27 -16.40 78.59
CA GLN A 220 -0.26 -15.99 79.57
C GLN A 220 -0.86 -15.46 80.88
N ASN A 221 -2.15 -15.10 80.90
CA ASN A 221 -2.87 -14.70 82.10
C ASN A 221 -3.96 -15.71 82.47
N PRO A 222 -3.60 -16.94 82.91
CA PRO A 222 -4.59 -17.89 83.39
C PRO A 222 -5.19 -17.33 84.69
N LYS A 223 -6.44 -16.87 84.63
CA LYS A 223 -7.21 -16.48 85.80
C LYS A 223 -7.09 -17.56 86.88
N SER A 224 -6.47 -17.18 88.00
CA SER A 224 -6.57 -17.86 89.28
C SER A 224 -8.00 -17.70 89.78
N ASP A 225 -8.91 -18.54 89.31
CA ASP A 225 -10.21 -18.72 89.93
C ASP A 225 -10.13 -20.01 90.77
N ARG A 226 -9.62 -19.86 91.99
CA ARG A 226 -9.77 -20.82 93.09
C ARG A 226 -10.63 -20.15 94.16
N CYS A 227 -11.90 -20.49 94.17
CA CYS A 227 -12.78 -20.50 95.34
C CYS A 227 -13.61 -21.79 95.26
#